data_AF-A0A8S0FDB7-F1
#
_entry.id   AF-A0A8S0FDB7-F1
#
_cell.length_a   1.000
_cell.length_b   1.000
_cell.length_c   1.000
_cell.angle_alpha   90.00
_cell.angle_beta   90.00
_cell.angle_gamma   90.00
#
_symmetry.space_group_name_H-M   'P 1'
#
loop_
_entity.id
_entity.type
_entity.pdbx_description
1 polymer ?
#
loop_
_entity_poly.entity_id
_entity_poly.type
_entity_poly.pdbx_seq_one_letter_code
_entity_poly.pdbx_strand_id
1 'polypeptide(L)'
;MKRWLAKLTNNNAQGEYYITDIIALAYQEGREIVAVHPQRLSEVEGVNNRLQLSRLERVYQSEQAEKLLLAGVMLRDPARFDLRGTLTHGRDVEIDTNVIIEGNVTLGHRVKIGTGCVIKNSVIGDDCEISPYTVVEDANLAAACTIGPFATVPSASWC
;
A
#
# COMPACT_ATOMS: atom_id res chain seq x y z
N MET A 1 6.18 -22.75 26.40
CA MET A 1 6.06 -21.28 26.43
C MET A 1 5.85 -20.70 27.84
N LYS A 2 4.77 -21.02 28.56
CA LYS A 2 4.49 -20.46 29.92
C LYS A 2 5.62 -20.66 30.94
N ARG A 3 6.34 -21.79 30.89
CA ARG A 3 7.45 -22.11 31.80
C ARG A 3 8.68 -21.20 31.64
N TRP A 4 8.98 -20.73 30.43
CA TRP A 4 10.15 -19.86 30.19
C TRP A 4 9.86 -18.40 30.51
N LEU A 5 8.62 -17.95 30.28
CA LEU A 5 8.16 -16.64 30.70
C LEU A 5 8.29 -16.44 32.23
N ALA A 6 8.03 -17.49 33.02
CA ALA A 6 8.19 -17.45 34.48
C ALA A 6 9.65 -17.43 34.96
N LYS A 7 10.62 -17.71 34.09
CA LYS A 7 12.06 -17.69 34.39
C LYS A 7 12.75 -16.41 33.90
N LEU A 8 12.02 -15.49 33.28
CA LEU A 8 12.57 -14.22 32.86
C LEU A 8 12.94 -13.38 34.08
N THR A 9 14.11 -12.74 34.03
CA THR A 9 14.60 -11.84 35.06
C THR A 9 14.79 -10.46 34.47
N ASN A 10 14.54 -9.41 35.24
CA ASN A 10 14.73 -8.02 34.81
C ASN A 10 16.15 -7.50 35.08
N ASN A 11 17.14 -8.39 35.25
CA ASN A 11 18.52 -8.02 35.53
C ASN A 11 19.28 -7.65 34.25
N ASN A 12 18.86 -6.56 33.60
CA ASN A 12 19.52 -6.00 32.43
C ASN A 12 19.65 -4.47 32.56
N ALA A 13 20.36 -3.85 31.61
CA ALA A 13 20.68 -2.44 31.64
C ALA A 13 19.46 -1.49 31.63
N GLN A 14 18.27 -1.97 31.24
CA GLN A 14 17.02 -1.20 31.20
C GLN A 14 16.03 -1.60 32.31
N GLY A 15 16.29 -2.66 33.05
CA GLY A 15 15.37 -3.17 34.08
C GLY A 15 14.10 -3.82 33.54
N GLU A 16 14.09 -4.23 32.26
CA GLU A 16 12.91 -4.78 31.58
C GLU A 16 13.00 -6.30 31.41
N TYR A 17 11.89 -6.99 31.15
CA TYR A 17 11.92 -8.43 30.86
C TYR A 17 12.08 -8.63 29.35
N TYR A 18 13.25 -9.11 28.92
CA TYR A 18 13.49 -9.35 27.49
C TYR A 18 12.95 -10.70 27.06
N ILE A 19 12.01 -10.68 26.10
CA ILE A 19 11.47 -11.91 25.54
C ILE A 19 12.52 -12.71 24.75
N THR A 20 13.60 -12.07 24.32
CA THR A 20 14.74 -12.72 23.64
C THR A 20 15.43 -13.76 24.53
N ASP A 21 15.37 -13.63 25.86
CA ASP A 21 16.05 -14.53 26.79
C ASP A 21 15.42 -15.93 26.82
N ILE A 22 14.18 -16.08 26.32
CA ILE A 22 13.54 -17.40 26.18
C ILE A 22 14.30 -18.30 25.18
N ILE A 23 14.99 -17.72 24.20
CA ILE A 23 15.79 -18.45 23.21
C ILE A 23 16.95 -19.16 23.93
N ALA A 24 17.67 -18.42 24.79
CA ALA A 24 18.76 -18.98 25.58
C ALA A 24 18.25 -20.04 26.59
N LEU A 25 17.11 -19.79 27.25
CA LEU A 25 16.49 -20.74 28.18
C LEU A 25 16.01 -22.03 27.50
N ALA A 26 15.48 -21.94 26.27
CA ALA A 26 15.09 -23.11 25.49
C ALA A 26 16.31 -23.94 25.08
N TYR A 27 17.40 -23.28 24.68
CA TYR A 27 18.67 -23.95 24.35
C TYR A 27 19.28 -24.69 25.55
N GLN A 28 19.29 -24.06 26.73
CA GLN A 28 19.77 -24.68 27.98
C GLN A 28 18.97 -25.93 28.38
N GLU A 29 17.69 -26.01 28.03
CA GLU A 29 16.84 -27.19 28.24
C GLU A 29 16.96 -28.22 27.11
N GLY A 30 17.94 -28.08 26.20
CA GLY A 30 18.20 -29.00 25.10
C GLY A 30 17.13 -28.99 24.01
N ARG A 31 16.35 -27.90 23.88
CA ARG A 31 15.35 -27.75 22.82
C ARG A 31 15.99 -27.20 21.56
N GLU A 32 15.61 -27.77 20.42
CA GLU A 32 15.99 -27.27 19.11
C GLU A 32 15.26 -25.96 18.78
N ILE A 33 16.00 -25.01 18.20
CA ILE A 33 15.50 -23.70 17.80
C ILE A 33 15.74 -23.57 16.30
N VAL A 34 14.66 -23.58 15.53
CA VAL A 34 14.71 -23.46 14.06
C VAL A 34 14.51 -22.00 13.68
N ALA A 35 15.51 -21.40 13.03
CA ALA A 35 15.38 -20.07 12.45
C ALA A 35 14.75 -20.16 11.06
N VAL A 36 13.79 -19.28 10.77
CA VAL A 36 13.19 -19.12 9.45
C VAL A 36 13.53 -17.74 8.93
N HIS A 37 13.88 -17.64 7.65
CA HIS A 37 14.20 -16.37 7.00
C HIS A 37 12.98 -15.81 6.26
N PRO A 38 12.74 -14.49 6.33
CA PRO A 38 11.67 -13.84 5.55
C PRO A 38 12.00 -13.87 4.05
N GLN A 39 10.98 -13.81 3.19
CA GLN A 39 11.17 -13.74 1.74
C GLN A 39 11.75 -12.38 1.31
N ARG A 40 11.42 -11.32 2.06
CA ARG A 40 11.87 -9.95 1.80
C ARG A 40 12.35 -9.31 3.09
N LEU A 41 13.46 -8.58 3.01
CA LEU A 41 14.02 -7.86 4.17
C LEU A 41 13.07 -6.78 4.68
N SER A 42 12.29 -6.15 3.79
CA SER A 42 11.27 -5.14 4.14
C SER A 42 10.19 -5.67 5.10
N GLU A 43 9.94 -6.98 5.14
CA GLU A 43 8.95 -7.58 6.04
C GLU A 43 9.40 -7.62 7.50
N VAL A 44 10.72 -7.51 7.76
CA VAL A 44 11.30 -7.59 9.11
C VAL A 44 11.97 -6.29 9.56
N GLU A 45 11.95 -5.25 8.72
CA GLU A 45 12.46 -3.94 9.10
C GLU A 45 11.53 -3.27 10.11
N GLY A 46 12.04 -3.06 11.33
CA GLY A 46 11.35 -2.27 12.35
C GLY A 46 11.40 -0.78 12.04
N VAL A 47 10.30 -0.07 12.32
CA VAL A 47 10.22 1.40 12.18
C VAL A 47 10.42 2.05 13.55
N ASN A 48 11.56 2.70 13.73
CA ASN A 48 11.87 3.46 14.94
C ASN A 48 11.86 4.98 14.71
N ASN A 49 11.89 5.44 13.45
CA ASN A 49 11.84 6.87 13.11
C ASN A 49 11.14 7.14 11.77
N ARG A 50 10.84 8.42 11.49
CA ARG A 50 10.13 8.85 10.28
C ARG A 50 10.88 8.58 8.97
N LEU A 51 12.22 8.53 9.00
CA LEU A 51 13.03 8.21 7.82
C LEU A 51 12.91 6.72 7.45
N GLN A 52 12.86 5.84 8.44
CA GLN A 52 12.61 4.41 8.21
C GLN A 52 11.18 4.19 7.70
N LEU A 53 10.20 4.93 8.26
CA LEU A 53 8.82 4.88 7.79
C LEU A 53 8.69 5.27 6.30
N SER A 54 9.32 6.37 5.88
CA SER A 54 9.24 6.81 4.48
C SER A 54 9.95 5.87 3.51
N ARG A 55 11.01 5.19 3.95
CA ARG A 55 11.68 4.15 3.16
C ARG A 55 10.78 2.94 2.95
N LEU A 56 10.18 2.42 4.02
CA LEU A 56 9.23 1.31 3.91
C LEU A 56 8.02 1.68 3.05
N GLU A 57 7.52 2.91 3.15
CA GLU A 57 6.44 3.39 2.30
C GLU A 57 6.84 3.32 0.81
N ARG A 58 8.05 3.76 0.43
CA ARG A 58 8.50 3.67 -0.97
C ARG A 58 8.68 2.23 -1.43
N VAL A 59 9.18 1.34 -0.58
CA VAL A 59 9.29 -0.09 -0.89
C VAL A 59 7.89 -0.67 -1.14
N TYR A 60 6.95 -0.41 -0.23
CA TYR A 60 5.57 -0.87 -0.36
C TYR A 60 4.92 -0.37 -1.66
N GLN A 61 5.01 0.93 -1.96
CA GLN A 61 4.43 1.49 -3.18
C GLN A 61 5.05 0.91 -4.45
N SER A 62 6.37 0.68 -4.45
CA SER A 62 7.07 0.06 -5.59
C SER A 62 6.57 -1.35 -5.86
N GLU A 63 6.38 -2.16 -4.81
CA GLU A 63 5.85 -3.52 -4.94
C GLU A 63 4.40 -3.55 -5.44
N GLN A 64 3.56 -2.61 -5.00
CA GLN A 64 2.18 -2.50 -5.50
C GLN A 64 2.16 -2.06 -6.98
N ALA A 65 2.97 -1.08 -7.34
CA ALA A 65 3.09 -0.60 -8.72
C ALA A 65 3.56 -1.72 -9.66
N GLU A 66 4.55 -2.52 -9.25
CA GLU A 66 5.02 -3.66 -10.04
C GLU A 66 3.93 -4.73 -10.23
N LYS A 67 3.17 -5.05 -9.17
CA LYS A 67 2.04 -5.99 -9.28
C LYS A 67 0.97 -5.49 -10.25
N LEU A 68 0.66 -4.20 -10.23
CA LEU A 68 -0.31 -3.59 -11.14
C LEU A 68 0.16 -3.63 -12.60
N LEU A 69 1.44 -3.32 -12.84
CA LEU A 69 2.07 -3.44 -14.16
C LEU A 69 1.99 -4.88 -14.69
N LEU A 70 2.36 -5.87 -13.85
CA LEU A 70 2.27 -7.29 -14.21
C LEU A 70 0.82 -7.77 -14.41
N ALA A 71 -0.15 -7.14 -13.74
CA ALA A 71 -1.57 -7.41 -13.91
C ALA A 71 -2.20 -6.73 -15.15
N GLY A 72 -1.42 -5.91 -15.88
CA GLY A 72 -1.85 -5.28 -17.14
C GLY A 72 -2.34 -3.83 -17.01
N VAL A 73 -2.14 -3.18 -15.87
CA VAL A 73 -2.35 -1.73 -15.72
C VAL A 73 -1.11 -1.00 -16.22
N MET A 74 -1.28 -0.03 -17.13
CA MET A 74 -0.18 0.78 -17.61
C MET A 74 0.07 1.97 -16.66
N LEU A 75 1.11 1.89 -15.84
CA LEU A 75 1.62 3.03 -15.07
C LEU A 75 2.71 3.73 -15.88
N ARG A 76 2.54 5.02 -16.18
CA ARG A 76 3.55 5.80 -16.93
C ARG A 76 4.85 5.97 -16.17
N ASP A 77 4.78 6.08 -14.85
CA ASP A 77 5.94 6.09 -13.96
C ASP A 77 5.59 5.41 -12.62
N PRO A 78 6.04 4.17 -12.37
CA PRO A 78 5.71 3.44 -11.16
C PRO A 78 6.31 4.07 -9.89
N ALA A 79 7.37 4.87 -9.98
CA ALA A 79 7.96 5.54 -8.83
C ALA A 79 7.15 6.78 -8.37
N ARG A 80 6.26 7.27 -9.24
CA ARG A 80 5.36 8.42 -9.00
C ARG A 80 3.89 8.00 -8.98
N PHE A 81 3.63 6.79 -8.53
CA PHE A 81 2.29 6.26 -8.29
C PHE A 81 2.14 5.87 -6.82
N ASP A 82 1.02 6.22 -6.22
CA ASP A 82 0.74 5.97 -4.81
C ASP A 82 -0.65 5.32 -4.67
N LEU A 83 -0.68 4.07 -4.18
CA LEU A 83 -1.87 3.32 -3.82
C LEU A 83 -2.00 3.23 -2.29
N ARG A 84 -3.04 3.86 -1.75
CA ARG A 84 -3.38 3.91 -0.32
C ARG A 84 -4.76 3.31 -0.06
N GLY A 85 -4.87 2.01 -0.33
CA GLY A 85 -6.11 1.27 -0.17
C GLY A 85 -6.18 0.10 -1.15
N THR A 86 -7.33 -0.08 -1.78
CA THR A 86 -7.61 -1.17 -2.72
C THR A 86 -7.97 -0.59 -4.09
N LEU A 87 -7.32 -1.10 -5.14
CA LEU A 87 -7.61 -0.76 -6.52
C LEU A 87 -8.15 -2.00 -7.25
N THR A 88 -9.39 -1.92 -7.69
CA THR A 88 -9.98 -2.86 -8.66
C THR A 88 -9.86 -2.23 -10.04
N HIS A 89 -9.37 -2.97 -11.03
CA HIS A 89 -9.17 -2.44 -12.37
C HIS A 89 -9.67 -3.40 -13.45
N GLY A 90 -10.12 -2.82 -14.56
CA GLY A 90 -10.40 -3.53 -15.81
C GLY A 90 -9.12 -3.81 -16.61
N ARG A 91 -9.30 -3.91 -17.92
CA ARG A 91 -8.21 -4.11 -18.90
C ARG A 91 -7.85 -2.79 -19.57
N ASP A 92 -6.59 -2.67 -19.98
CA ASP A 92 -6.07 -1.52 -20.73
C ASP A 92 -6.26 -0.18 -19.99
N VAL A 93 -6.13 -0.20 -18.66
CA VAL A 93 -6.17 1.02 -17.84
C VAL A 93 -4.83 1.74 -17.94
N GLU A 94 -4.87 3.04 -18.19
CA GLU A 94 -3.68 3.90 -18.25
C GLU A 94 -3.70 4.91 -17.10
N ILE A 95 -2.61 4.97 -16.35
CA ILE A 95 -2.42 5.90 -15.24
C ILE A 95 -1.14 6.68 -15.47
N ASP A 96 -1.28 7.99 -15.60
CA ASP A 96 -0.18 8.92 -15.78
C ASP A 96 0.52 9.24 -14.44
N THR A 97 1.49 10.15 -14.47
CA THR A 97 2.39 10.38 -13.35
C THR A 97 1.74 11.13 -12.19
N ASN A 98 2.26 10.95 -10.97
CA ASN A 98 1.81 11.63 -9.75
C ASN A 98 0.32 11.38 -9.41
N VAL A 99 -0.22 10.22 -9.76
CA VAL A 99 -1.59 9.85 -9.42
C VAL A 99 -1.62 9.20 -8.05
N ILE A 100 -2.62 9.60 -7.25
CA ILE A 100 -2.85 9.07 -5.89
C ILE A 100 -4.22 8.39 -5.87
N ILE A 101 -4.24 7.13 -5.47
CA ILE A 101 -5.47 6.33 -5.28
C ILE A 101 -5.65 6.08 -3.79
N GLU A 102 -6.79 6.48 -3.22
CA GLU A 102 -7.08 6.35 -1.79
C GLU A 102 -8.39 5.59 -1.52
N GLY A 103 -8.40 4.78 -0.46
CA GLY A 103 -9.59 4.01 -0.09
C GLY A 103 -9.92 2.91 -1.09
N ASN A 104 -11.19 2.75 -1.45
CA ASN A 104 -11.64 1.70 -2.38
C ASN A 104 -12.00 2.29 -3.74
N VAL A 105 -11.13 2.11 -4.74
CA VAL A 105 -11.35 2.64 -6.09
C VAL A 105 -11.55 1.51 -7.09
N THR A 106 -12.54 1.68 -7.97
CA THR A 106 -12.80 0.76 -9.08
C THR A 106 -12.67 1.49 -10.40
N LEU A 107 -11.82 0.99 -11.29
CA LEU A 107 -11.62 1.48 -12.64
C LEU A 107 -12.14 0.42 -13.63
N GLY A 108 -12.99 0.84 -14.56
CA GLY A 108 -13.46 0.03 -15.67
C GLY A 108 -12.37 -0.30 -16.69
N HIS A 109 -12.80 -0.77 -17.86
CA HIS A 109 -11.93 -1.03 -19.01
C HIS A 109 -11.55 0.26 -19.74
N ARG A 110 -10.30 0.34 -20.25
CA ARG A 110 -9.81 1.46 -21.09
C ARG A 110 -9.89 2.84 -20.42
N VAL A 111 -9.91 2.87 -19.09
CA VAL A 111 -9.90 4.12 -18.33
C VAL A 111 -8.53 4.79 -18.45
N LYS A 112 -8.53 6.11 -18.69
CA LYS A 112 -7.30 6.91 -18.72
C LYS A 112 -7.33 7.94 -17.61
N ILE A 113 -6.28 7.95 -16.80
CA ILE A 113 -6.09 8.90 -15.70
C ILE A 113 -4.89 9.77 -16.02
N GLY A 114 -5.12 11.08 -16.14
CA GLY A 114 -4.11 12.08 -16.38
C GLY A 114 -3.25 12.38 -15.16
N THR A 115 -2.17 13.13 -15.38
CA THR A 115 -1.19 13.43 -14.33
C THR A 115 -1.79 14.18 -13.15
N GLY A 116 -1.32 13.87 -11.93
CA GLY A 116 -1.68 14.62 -10.73
C GLY A 116 -3.11 14.44 -10.24
N CYS A 117 -3.84 13.44 -10.75
CA CYS A 117 -5.19 13.14 -10.29
C CYS A 117 -5.19 12.47 -8.91
N VAL A 118 -6.19 12.80 -8.11
CA VAL A 118 -6.43 12.17 -6.81
C VAL A 118 -7.81 11.54 -6.84
N ILE A 119 -7.87 10.22 -6.65
CA ILE A 119 -9.11 9.45 -6.74
C ILE A 119 -9.33 8.72 -5.43
N LYS A 120 -10.46 8.97 -4.78
CA LYS A 120 -10.77 8.41 -3.47
C LYS A 120 -12.17 7.83 -3.43
N ASN A 121 -12.30 6.58 -2.96
CA ASN A 121 -13.58 5.89 -2.75
C ASN A 121 -14.56 5.98 -3.95
N SER A 122 -14.05 5.94 -5.17
CA SER A 122 -14.83 6.26 -6.37
C SER A 122 -14.89 5.08 -7.34
N VAL A 123 -15.96 5.04 -8.12
CA VAL A 123 -16.18 4.07 -9.19
C VAL A 123 -16.14 4.81 -10.52
N ILE A 124 -15.29 4.37 -11.43
CA ILE A 124 -15.09 4.96 -12.74
C ILE A 124 -15.45 3.91 -13.79
N GLY A 125 -16.48 4.18 -14.59
CA GLY A 125 -16.94 3.30 -15.66
C GLY A 125 -15.94 3.13 -16.81
N ASP A 126 -16.28 2.25 -17.74
CA ASP A 126 -15.46 1.95 -18.92
C ASP A 126 -15.27 3.18 -19.81
N ASP A 127 -14.15 3.26 -20.52
CA ASP A 127 -13.83 4.32 -21.50
C ASP A 127 -13.83 5.75 -20.93
N CYS A 128 -13.72 5.89 -19.62
CA CYS A 128 -13.63 7.20 -18.97
C CYS A 128 -12.25 7.83 -19.11
N GLU A 129 -12.23 9.14 -19.32
CA GLU A 129 -11.01 9.94 -19.37
C GLU A 129 -11.01 11.00 -18.28
N ILE A 130 -10.12 10.83 -17.30
CA ILE A 130 -9.89 11.79 -16.23
C ILE A 130 -8.71 12.66 -16.65
N SER A 131 -8.99 13.92 -16.95
CA SER A 131 -7.99 14.90 -17.35
C SER A 131 -7.10 15.32 -16.16
N PRO A 132 -5.89 15.86 -16.43
CA PRO A 132 -4.92 16.21 -15.40
C PRO A 132 -5.46 17.09 -14.26
N TYR A 133 -4.88 16.91 -13.07
CA TYR A 133 -5.18 17.68 -11.85
C TYR A 133 -6.66 17.66 -11.44
N THR A 134 -7.34 16.56 -11.71
CA THR A 134 -8.73 16.34 -11.29
C THR A 134 -8.76 15.61 -9.96
N VAL A 135 -9.62 16.08 -9.05
CA VAL A 135 -9.87 15.44 -7.75
C VAL A 135 -11.26 14.81 -7.79
N VAL A 136 -11.33 13.50 -7.52
CA VAL A 136 -12.56 12.71 -7.52
C VAL A 136 -12.69 12.03 -6.16
N GLU A 137 -13.73 12.37 -5.41
CA GLU A 137 -13.97 11.80 -4.07
C GLU A 137 -15.42 11.35 -3.93
N ASP A 138 -15.61 10.10 -3.47
CA ASP A 138 -16.92 9.48 -3.24
C ASP A 138 -17.89 9.67 -4.43
N ALA A 139 -17.37 9.49 -5.66
CA ALA A 139 -18.11 9.70 -6.90
C ALA A 139 -18.33 8.40 -7.67
N ASN A 140 -19.39 8.36 -8.48
CA ASN A 140 -19.68 7.26 -9.39
C ASN A 140 -19.87 7.82 -10.79
N LEU A 141 -18.95 7.46 -11.69
CA LEU A 141 -18.94 7.93 -13.07
C LEU A 141 -19.45 6.80 -13.98
N ALA A 142 -20.46 7.12 -14.79
CA ALA A 142 -20.90 6.22 -15.84
C ALA A 142 -19.79 5.98 -16.89
N ALA A 143 -20.02 5.03 -17.80
CA ALA A 143 -19.08 4.77 -18.89
C ALA A 143 -19.00 5.97 -19.86
N ALA A 144 -17.84 6.14 -20.51
CA ALA A 144 -17.53 7.18 -21.47
C ALA A 144 -17.65 8.63 -20.94
N CYS A 145 -17.51 8.82 -19.62
CA CYS A 145 -17.43 10.15 -19.03
C CYS A 145 -16.05 10.78 -19.25
N THR A 146 -16.01 12.08 -19.49
CA THR A 146 -14.79 12.88 -19.54
C THR A 146 -14.84 13.95 -18.45
N ILE A 147 -13.85 13.98 -17.57
CA ILE A 147 -13.82 14.91 -16.43
C ILE A 147 -12.51 15.67 -16.39
N GLY A 148 -12.60 16.98 -16.19
CA GLY A 148 -11.46 17.89 -16.07
C GLY A 148 -11.10 18.60 -17.38
N PRO A 149 -9.88 19.19 -17.48
CA PRO A 149 -8.87 19.32 -16.42
C PRO A 149 -9.30 20.27 -15.28
N PHE A 150 -8.67 20.16 -14.10
CA PHE A 150 -8.95 20.98 -12.90
C PHE A 150 -10.39 20.86 -12.34
N ALA A 151 -11.05 19.74 -12.57
CA ALA A 151 -12.36 19.49 -11.99
C ALA A 151 -12.22 18.95 -10.56
N THR A 152 -13.16 19.35 -9.71
CA THR A 152 -13.38 18.74 -8.40
C THR A 152 -14.76 18.12 -8.40
N VAL A 153 -14.83 16.81 -8.23
CA VAL A 153 -16.07 16.05 -8.18
C VAL A 153 -16.33 15.68 -6.71
N PRO A 154 -17.19 16.43 -5.99
CA PRO A 154 -17.52 16.13 -4.61
C PRO A 154 -18.53 14.99 -4.50
N SER A 155 -18.63 14.45 -3.29
CA SER A 155 -19.57 13.40 -2.92
C SER A 155 -21.01 13.74 -3.33
N ALA A 156 -21.71 12.73 -3.88
CA ALA A 156 -23.11 12.77 -4.37
C ALA A 156 -23.38 13.36 -5.77
N SER A 157 -22.35 13.54 -6.60
CA SER A 157 -22.56 13.85 -8.02
C SER A 157 -22.73 12.56 -8.85
N TRP A 158 -23.89 12.42 -9.48
CA TRP A 158 -24.16 11.39 -10.50
C TRP A 158 -23.91 12.04 -11.86
N CYS A 159 -22.89 11.57 -12.58
CA CYS A 159 -22.61 11.96 -13.96
C CYS A 159 -22.59 10.74 -14.87
#